data_AF-A0A381Z8L2-F1
#
_entry.id   AF-A0A381Z8L2-F1
#
_cell.length_a   1.000
_cell.length_b   1.000
_cell.length_c   1.000
_cell.angle_alpha   90.00
_cell.angle_beta   90.00
_cell.angle_gamma   90.00
#
_symmetry.space_group_name_H-M   'P 1'
#
loop_
_entity.id
_entity.type
_entity.pdbx_description
1 polymer ?
#
loop_
_entity_poly.entity_id
_entity_poly.type
_entity_poly.pdbx_seq_one_letter_code
_entity_poly.pdbx_strand_id
1 'polypeptide(L)'
;CITKNGNTFWLTNSGTFNVPVEIGYYDQSGEEISRSWVRTNETITQLDTPPNSTSATIDPDQIMPDIHRVNNTTKRGIKTHFIFDKPSYYDRDIFIVPWLFSYNTYNGFTPGLYVWNGFLPGYDKSSVGLNLMYDFKNNKPVGSLELRKGSDQISFFFSSVYSMKIGTMAGRSGLQLGFSGTVKKPLTKSPITKVDADYFFHTLDGNALDPTLYNAGNYSIVSLKLENRWHPNIFKEYFVRLGLKMSKGFVKGNLNSGFTYRVAKKMKTSLYAGVGLFLKSKNIPQQYRYYLSGTVDPDFEQIVVDRTKTSSGFKVLYNTYYGSGVRGIIIDNPLLSTDNLFWHVRIDQSIPILPGNLFLDIAGAPDFEESKYVSAGFTIGPIIIPLYQSWEREFKIPNNFDWIKNRFRIALVFPNITFGR
;
A
#
# COMPACT_ATOMS: atom_id res chain seq x y z
N CYS A 1 11.21 -25.85 11.91
CA CYS A 1 10.32 -26.43 10.90
C CYS A 1 10.46 -27.95 10.91
N ILE A 2 9.45 -28.67 10.43
CA ILE A 2 9.47 -30.14 10.33
C ILE A 2 9.38 -30.58 8.87
N THR A 3 10.15 -31.59 8.48
CA THR A 3 10.12 -32.19 7.14
C THR A 3 10.07 -33.72 7.24
N LYS A 4 9.54 -34.37 6.20
CA LYS A 4 9.49 -35.82 6.08
C LYS A 4 10.31 -36.25 4.87
N ASN A 5 11.28 -37.13 5.08
CA ASN A 5 12.09 -37.75 4.04
C ASN A 5 11.97 -39.28 4.18
N GLY A 6 11.31 -39.94 3.22
CA GLY A 6 10.98 -41.35 3.35
C GLY A 6 10.05 -41.60 4.54
N ASN A 7 10.45 -42.49 5.45
CA ASN A 7 9.70 -42.80 6.68
C ASN A 7 10.18 -42.03 7.91
N THR A 8 11.11 -41.08 7.73
CA THR A 8 11.76 -40.38 8.83
C THR A 8 11.36 -38.91 8.86
N PHE A 9 11.12 -38.40 10.06
CA PHE A 9 10.84 -36.99 10.29
C PHE A 9 12.08 -36.26 10.81
N TRP A 10 12.25 -35.02 10.36
CA TRP A 10 13.39 -34.16 10.68
C TRP A 10 12.90 -32.84 11.21
N LEU A 11 13.43 -32.42 12.35
CA LEU A 11 13.22 -31.11 12.94
C LEU A 11 14.43 -30.23 12.64
N THR A 12 14.21 -29.10 11.98
CA THR A 12 15.25 -28.11 11.68
C THR A 12 15.02 -26.83 12.47
N ASN A 13 16.02 -26.43 13.26
CA ASN A 13 16.06 -25.14 13.94
C ASN A 13 16.96 -24.17 13.18
N SER A 14 16.36 -23.23 12.45
CA SER A 14 17.09 -22.20 11.68
C SER A 14 17.31 -20.90 12.46
N GLY A 15 16.91 -20.85 13.74
CA GLY A 15 17.02 -19.66 14.59
C GLY A 15 17.98 -19.85 15.76
N THR A 16 18.14 -18.80 16.56
CA THR A 16 18.87 -18.84 17.84
C THR A 16 18.00 -19.25 19.02
N PHE A 17 16.73 -19.61 18.76
CA PHE A 17 15.75 -19.94 19.77
C PHE A 17 15.86 -21.42 20.15
N ASN A 18 16.43 -21.70 21.32
CA ASN A 18 16.62 -23.07 21.85
C ASN A 18 15.62 -23.34 22.98
N VAL A 19 14.41 -23.76 22.60
CA VAL A 19 13.37 -24.23 23.52
C VAL A 19 12.87 -25.60 23.07
N PRO A 20 12.40 -26.46 23.99
CA PRO A 20 11.70 -27.66 23.60
C PRO A 20 10.43 -27.32 22.81
N VAL A 21 10.12 -28.12 21.80
CA VAL A 21 8.90 -28.02 21.00
C VAL A 21 8.08 -29.30 21.15
N GLU A 22 6.77 -29.16 21.21
CA GLU A 22 5.86 -30.30 21.19
C GLU A 22 5.62 -30.75 19.74
N ILE A 23 5.66 -32.05 19.51
CA ILE A 23 5.41 -32.66 18.19
C ILE A 23 4.31 -33.72 18.35
N GLY A 24 3.22 -33.56 17.62
CA GLY A 24 2.20 -34.60 17.45
C GLY A 24 2.45 -35.43 16.20
N TYR A 25 2.30 -36.75 16.31
CA TYR A 25 2.40 -37.70 15.20
C TYR A 25 1.02 -38.24 14.84
N TYR A 26 0.77 -38.43 13.55
CA TYR A 26 -0.54 -38.79 13.01
C TYR A 26 -0.45 -39.94 12.03
N ASP A 27 -1.45 -40.80 12.02
CA ASP A 27 -1.58 -41.93 11.11
C ASP A 27 -2.04 -41.48 9.70
N GLN A 28 -2.42 -42.44 8.84
CA GLN A 28 -2.91 -42.13 7.49
C GLN A 28 -4.29 -41.46 7.49
N SER A 29 -5.14 -41.81 8.46
CA SER A 29 -6.49 -41.27 8.62
C SER A 29 -6.50 -39.83 9.17
N GLY A 30 -5.39 -39.41 9.79
CA GLY A 30 -5.23 -38.12 10.44
C GLY A 30 -5.51 -38.15 11.93
N GLU A 31 -5.65 -39.34 12.52
CA GLU A 31 -5.77 -39.51 13.98
C GLU A 31 -4.40 -39.38 14.65
N GLU A 32 -4.38 -38.71 15.81
CA GLU A 32 -3.18 -38.52 16.60
C GLU A 32 -2.76 -39.85 17.24
N ILE A 33 -1.55 -40.31 16.93
CA ILE A 33 -0.95 -41.53 17.49
C ILE A 33 -0.31 -41.22 18.85
N SER A 34 0.46 -40.13 18.91
CA SER A 34 1.16 -39.72 20.12
C SER A 34 1.68 -38.28 20.01
N ARG A 35 2.10 -37.74 21.17
CA ARG A 35 2.84 -36.49 21.28
C ARG A 35 4.16 -36.72 21.98
N SER A 36 5.19 -35.96 21.59
CA SER A 36 6.45 -35.92 22.32
C SER A 36 7.04 -34.51 22.36
N TRP A 37 7.72 -34.20 23.47
CA TRP A 37 8.49 -32.98 23.61
C TRP A 37 9.91 -33.24 23.16
N VAL A 38 10.37 -32.44 22.19
CA VAL A 38 11.70 -32.57 21.62
C VAL A 38 12.47 -31.31 21.87
N ARG A 39 13.60 -31.43 22.57
CA ARG A 39 14.58 -30.36 22.71
C ARG A 39 15.77 -30.70 21.83
N THR A 40 16.16 -29.77 20.97
CA THR A 40 17.35 -29.93 20.13
C THR A 40 18.38 -28.85 20.45
N ASN A 41 19.64 -29.28 20.55
CA ASN A 41 20.81 -28.41 20.60
C ASN A 41 21.51 -28.34 19.22
N GLU A 42 20.97 -29.02 18.21
CA GLU A 42 21.52 -29.16 16.87
C GLU A 42 20.65 -28.41 15.86
N THR A 43 21.23 -28.05 14.71
CA THR A 43 20.49 -27.38 13.64
C THR A 43 19.45 -28.30 13.01
N ILE A 44 19.73 -29.60 12.92
CA ILE A 44 18.86 -30.62 12.34
C ILE A 44 18.85 -31.81 13.29
N THR A 45 17.67 -32.31 13.64
CA THR A 45 17.51 -33.47 14.52
C THR A 45 16.55 -34.46 13.90
N GLN A 46 16.98 -35.71 13.82
CA GLN A 46 16.11 -36.82 13.44
C GLN A 46 15.15 -37.12 14.58
N LEU A 47 13.86 -37.26 14.27
CA LEU A 47 12.83 -37.54 15.27
C LEU A 47 12.62 -39.04 15.43
N ASP A 48 12.55 -39.49 16.68
CA ASP A 48 12.12 -40.85 16.99
C ASP A 48 10.62 -40.98 16.72
N THR A 49 10.29 -41.77 15.69
CA THR A 49 8.99 -41.73 15.03
C THR A 49 8.18 -42.96 15.44
N PRO A 50 6.98 -42.79 16.03
CA PRO A 50 6.11 -43.92 16.33
C PRO A 50 5.77 -44.74 15.06
N PRO A 51 5.62 -46.07 15.18
CA PRO A 51 5.17 -46.90 14.07
C PRO A 51 3.87 -46.36 13.46
N ASN A 52 3.71 -46.50 12.14
CA ASN A 52 2.54 -46.04 11.37
C ASN A 52 2.35 -44.52 11.26
N SER A 53 3.30 -43.70 11.74
CA SER A 53 3.24 -42.25 11.57
C SER A 53 3.38 -41.84 10.10
N THR A 54 2.36 -41.20 9.54
CA THR A 54 2.38 -40.68 8.17
C THR A 54 2.66 -39.19 8.10
N SER A 55 2.31 -38.44 9.14
CA SER A 55 2.60 -37.01 9.26
C SER A 55 2.92 -36.59 10.68
N ALA A 56 3.58 -35.45 10.83
CA ALA A 56 3.88 -34.86 12.13
C ALA A 56 3.65 -33.35 12.10
N THR A 57 3.26 -32.78 13.25
CA THR A 57 2.95 -31.36 13.43
C THR A 57 3.60 -30.83 14.70
N ILE A 58 4.36 -29.74 14.59
CA ILE A 58 4.90 -28.97 15.71
C ILE A 58 3.79 -28.10 16.30
N ASP A 59 3.72 -28.00 17.64
CA ASP A 59 2.75 -27.17 18.36
C ASP A 59 1.30 -27.48 17.94
N PRO A 60 0.82 -28.74 18.09
CA PRO A 60 -0.49 -29.15 17.58
C PRO A 60 -1.64 -28.26 18.08
N ASP A 61 -1.52 -27.70 19.28
CA ASP A 61 -2.54 -26.85 19.90
C ASP A 61 -2.38 -25.35 19.58
N GLN A 62 -1.38 -24.97 18.77
CA GLN A 62 -1.13 -23.61 18.28
C GLN A 62 -0.82 -22.57 19.38
N ILE A 63 -0.24 -22.99 20.49
CA ILE A 63 0.00 -22.15 21.68
C ILE A 63 1.36 -21.44 21.57
N MET A 64 2.34 -22.02 20.88
CA MET A 64 3.67 -21.43 20.78
C MET A 64 3.67 -20.13 19.96
N PRO A 65 4.41 -19.09 20.39
CA PRO A 65 4.56 -17.86 19.64
C PRO A 65 5.49 -18.09 18.44
N ASP A 66 4.92 -18.57 17.34
CA ASP A 66 5.62 -18.81 16.08
C ASP A 66 5.15 -17.84 15.00
N ILE A 67 6.11 -17.31 14.25
CA ILE A 67 5.90 -16.36 13.15
C ILE A 67 5.57 -17.13 11.85
N HIS A 68 6.01 -18.39 11.72
CA HIS A 68 5.94 -19.17 10.47
C HIS A 68 5.26 -20.54 10.64
N ARG A 69 4.05 -20.54 11.21
CA ARG A 69 3.27 -21.75 11.55
C ARG A 69 3.03 -22.73 10.40
N VAL A 70 3.01 -22.24 9.15
CA VAL A 70 2.93 -23.10 7.97
C VAL A 70 4.00 -24.20 7.94
N ASN A 71 5.23 -23.92 8.37
CA ASN A 71 6.33 -24.88 8.31
C ASN A 71 6.32 -25.92 9.44
N ASN A 72 5.25 -25.93 10.24
CA ASN A 72 5.10 -26.81 11.40
C ASN A 72 4.46 -28.15 11.08
N THR A 73 3.95 -28.38 9.87
CA THR A 73 3.38 -29.69 9.52
C THR A 73 3.96 -30.27 8.23
N THR A 74 4.09 -31.59 8.18
CA THR A 74 4.59 -32.32 7.00
C THR A 74 3.50 -32.69 6.00
N LYS A 75 2.22 -32.67 6.39
CA LYS A 75 1.08 -32.97 5.52
C LYS A 75 0.13 -31.79 5.56
N ARG A 76 -0.14 -31.19 4.41
CA ARG A 76 -1.05 -30.05 4.29
C ARG A 76 -2.22 -30.42 3.40
N GLY A 77 -3.43 -30.37 3.94
CA GLY A 77 -4.66 -30.43 3.16
C GLY A 77 -4.96 -29.11 2.45
N ILE A 78 -6.13 -29.03 1.84
CA ILE A 78 -6.72 -27.77 1.36
C ILE A 78 -7.96 -27.54 2.21
N LYS A 79 -8.06 -26.37 2.85
CA LYS A 79 -9.23 -25.98 3.64
C LYS A 79 -9.81 -24.71 3.06
N THR A 80 -11.10 -24.69 2.77
CA THR A 80 -11.77 -23.50 2.24
C THR A 80 -12.51 -22.77 3.35
N HIS A 81 -12.51 -21.45 3.27
CA HIS A 81 -13.14 -20.57 4.26
C HIS A 81 -14.00 -19.52 3.53
N PHE A 82 -15.19 -19.24 4.05
CA PHE A 82 -16.09 -18.23 3.49
C PHE A 82 -16.11 -16.97 4.35
N ILE A 83 -16.02 -15.79 3.73
CA ILE A 83 -15.96 -14.47 4.40
C ILE A 83 -14.65 -14.25 5.14
N PHE A 84 -14.51 -14.82 6.33
CA PHE A 84 -13.29 -14.81 7.12
C PHE A 84 -13.46 -15.77 8.30
N ASP A 85 -12.57 -16.74 8.43
CA ASP A 85 -12.50 -17.63 9.59
C ASP A 85 -11.06 -17.68 10.10
N LYS A 86 -10.86 -18.16 11.33
CA LYS A 86 -9.52 -18.35 11.89
C LYS A 86 -8.78 -19.36 10.98
N PRO A 87 -7.62 -18.97 10.41
CA PRO A 87 -6.83 -19.88 9.59
C PRO A 87 -6.36 -21.09 10.40
N SER A 88 -6.28 -22.24 9.74
CA SER A 88 -5.72 -23.45 10.36
C SER A 88 -4.20 -23.38 10.46
N TYR A 89 -3.53 -22.66 9.55
CA TYR A 89 -2.07 -22.61 9.35
C TYR A 89 -1.41 -23.94 8.94
N TYR A 90 -1.99 -25.08 9.29
CA TYR A 90 -1.50 -26.41 8.94
C TYR A 90 -2.02 -26.87 7.57
N ASP A 91 -3.21 -26.40 7.15
CA ASP A 91 -3.69 -26.60 5.78
C ASP A 91 -3.31 -25.45 4.86
N ARG A 92 -3.47 -25.68 3.56
CA ARG A 92 -3.53 -24.60 2.56
C ARG A 92 -4.91 -23.96 2.66
N ASP A 93 -5.04 -22.95 3.51
CA ASP A 93 -6.30 -22.23 3.69
C ASP A 93 -6.60 -21.33 2.48
N ILE A 94 -7.73 -21.55 1.83
CA ILE A 94 -8.22 -20.76 0.70
C ILE A 94 -9.46 -20.02 1.16
N PHE A 95 -9.38 -18.70 1.23
CA PHE A 95 -10.49 -17.85 1.57
C PHE A 95 -11.23 -17.40 0.32
N ILE A 96 -12.55 -17.42 0.38
CA ILE A 96 -13.43 -17.09 -0.74
C ILE A 96 -14.48 -16.11 -0.24
N VAL A 97 -14.61 -14.97 -0.91
CA VAL A 97 -15.64 -13.97 -0.58
C VAL A 97 -16.36 -13.46 -1.81
N PRO A 98 -17.68 -13.22 -1.70
CA PRO A 98 -18.39 -12.48 -2.73
C PRO A 98 -17.86 -11.05 -2.78
N TRP A 99 -17.52 -10.60 -3.98
CA TRP A 99 -17.07 -9.24 -4.24
C TRP A 99 -18.23 -8.44 -4.82
N LEU A 100 -18.91 -7.66 -3.97
CA LEU A 100 -20.11 -6.90 -4.33
C LEU A 100 -19.91 -5.37 -4.22
N PHE A 101 -18.68 -4.92 -3.99
CA PHE A 101 -18.39 -3.51 -3.66
C PHE A 101 -17.67 -2.76 -4.79
N SER A 102 -17.83 -3.21 -6.04
CA SER A 102 -17.20 -2.57 -7.19
C SER A 102 -18.22 -1.89 -8.07
N TYR A 103 -18.13 -0.57 -8.11
CA TYR A 103 -18.92 0.29 -8.98
C TYR A 103 -18.06 1.45 -9.49
N ASN A 104 -18.14 1.75 -10.77
CA ASN A 104 -17.66 3.02 -11.35
C ASN A 104 -18.49 3.36 -12.60
N THR A 105 -18.46 4.61 -13.05
CA THR A 105 -19.31 5.03 -14.20
C THR A 105 -18.99 4.28 -15.49
N TYR A 106 -17.77 3.81 -15.71
CA TYR A 106 -17.40 3.07 -16.93
C TYR A 106 -17.87 1.61 -16.91
N ASN A 107 -17.62 0.85 -15.83
CA ASN A 107 -18.01 -0.56 -15.74
C ASN A 107 -19.41 -0.80 -15.15
N GLY A 108 -20.03 0.21 -14.51
CA GLY A 108 -21.23 0.00 -13.70
C GLY A 108 -20.95 -0.91 -12.50
N PHE A 109 -21.95 -1.66 -12.06
CA PHE A 109 -21.81 -2.66 -11.00
C PHE A 109 -21.13 -3.92 -11.53
N THR A 110 -20.00 -4.30 -10.92
CA THR A 110 -19.21 -5.47 -11.33
C THR A 110 -19.05 -6.45 -10.17
N PRO A 111 -20.04 -7.35 -9.94
CA PRO A 111 -19.93 -8.37 -8.91
C PRO A 111 -18.95 -9.47 -9.32
N GLY A 112 -18.47 -10.21 -8.33
CA GLY A 112 -17.54 -11.31 -8.55
C GLY A 112 -17.20 -12.09 -7.29
N LEU A 113 -16.05 -12.75 -7.34
CA LEU A 113 -15.47 -13.53 -6.26
C LEU A 113 -14.02 -13.10 -6.06
N TYR A 114 -13.63 -12.90 -4.81
CA TYR A 114 -12.24 -12.76 -4.43
C TYR A 114 -11.79 -14.02 -3.68
N VAL A 115 -10.74 -14.64 -4.20
CA VAL A 115 -10.14 -15.87 -3.68
C VAL A 115 -8.71 -15.57 -3.27
N TRP A 116 -8.30 -15.88 -2.05
CA TRP A 116 -6.93 -15.66 -1.63
C TRP A 116 -6.40 -16.74 -0.69
N ASN A 117 -5.07 -16.84 -0.66
CA ASN A 117 -4.30 -17.60 0.31
C ASN A 117 -3.16 -16.71 0.83
N GLY A 118 -2.89 -16.78 2.12
CA GLY A 118 -1.88 -15.93 2.78
C GLY A 118 -2.44 -14.59 3.25
N PHE A 119 -1.61 -13.55 3.19
CA PHE A 119 -1.89 -12.17 3.63
C PHE A 119 -2.16 -11.96 5.13
N LEU A 120 -2.35 -13.04 5.90
CA LEU A 120 -2.51 -13.01 7.35
C LEU A 120 -1.18 -13.31 8.07
N PRO A 121 -0.98 -12.81 9.30
CA PRO A 121 0.14 -13.21 10.14
C PRO A 121 0.19 -14.74 10.29
N GLY A 122 1.37 -15.36 10.27
CA GLY A 122 1.53 -16.82 10.41
C GLY A 122 1.67 -17.59 9.10
N TYR A 123 1.40 -16.97 7.94
CA TYR A 123 1.62 -17.55 6.61
C TYR A 123 3.07 -17.37 6.10
N ASP A 124 3.43 -18.15 5.08
CA ASP A 124 4.80 -18.35 4.57
C ASP A 124 5.42 -17.18 3.79
N LYS A 125 5.16 -15.94 4.20
CA LYS A 125 5.51 -14.70 3.46
C LYS A 125 5.08 -14.71 1.98
N SER A 126 4.32 -15.70 1.56
CA SER A 126 3.88 -15.97 0.22
C SER A 126 2.37 -15.83 0.23
N SER A 127 1.84 -15.09 -0.74
CA SER A 127 0.42 -14.79 -0.76
C SER A 127 -0.05 -14.65 -2.19
N VAL A 128 -1.25 -15.15 -2.44
CA VAL A 128 -1.89 -15.16 -3.75
C VAL A 128 -3.31 -14.67 -3.59
N GLY A 129 -3.70 -13.69 -4.40
CA GLY A 129 -5.06 -13.17 -4.45
C GLY A 129 -5.55 -13.16 -5.88
N LEU A 130 -6.76 -13.63 -6.11
CA LEU A 130 -7.42 -13.69 -7.40
C LEU A 130 -8.79 -13.05 -7.27
N ASN A 131 -9.04 -12.01 -8.07
CA ASN A 131 -10.32 -11.36 -8.18
C ASN A 131 -10.92 -11.69 -9.56
N LEU A 132 -12.07 -12.34 -9.57
CA LEU A 132 -12.81 -12.73 -10.77
C LEU A 132 -14.16 -12.01 -10.74
N MET A 133 -14.39 -11.10 -11.67
CA MET A 133 -15.61 -10.30 -11.75
C MET A 133 -16.15 -10.27 -13.17
N TYR A 134 -17.41 -9.85 -13.29
CA TYR A 134 -18.05 -9.64 -14.57
C TYR A 134 -18.53 -8.20 -14.72
N ASP A 135 -18.15 -7.58 -15.83
CA ASP A 135 -18.61 -6.27 -16.25
C ASP A 135 -19.83 -6.44 -17.15
N PHE A 136 -21.03 -6.30 -16.57
CA PHE A 136 -22.29 -6.42 -17.29
C PHE A 136 -22.52 -5.27 -18.28
N LYS A 137 -21.94 -4.09 -18.02
CA LYS A 137 -22.14 -2.91 -18.87
C LYS A 137 -21.36 -3.03 -20.17
N ASN A 138 -20.14 -3.55 -20.11
CA ASN A 138 -19.27 -3.74 -21.28
C ASN A 138 -19.18 -5.20 -21.75
N ASN A 139 -19.98 -6.10 -21.17
CA ASN A 139 -20.11 -7.51 -21.53
C ASN A 139 -18.77 -8.27 -21.58
N LYS A 140 -17.94 -8.12 -20.54
CA LYS A 140 -16.60 -8.74 -20.49
C LYS A 140 -16.18 -9.18 -19.08
N PRO A 141 -15.35 -10.23 -18.94
CA PRO A 141 -14.73 -10.55 -17.66
C PRO A 141 -13.71 -9.48 -17.29
N VAL A 142 -13.66 -9.14 -16.00
CA VAL A 142 -12.72 -8.19 -15.41
C VAL A 142 -12.18 -8.79 -14.11
N GLY A 143 -11.01 -8.34 -13.65
CA GLY A 143 -10.38 -9.02 -12.53
C GLY A 143 -8.91 -8.71 -12.36
N SER A 144 -8.29 -9.40 -11.41
CA SER A 144 -6.87 -9.25 -11.14
C SER A 144 -6.27 -10.47 -10.46
N LEU A 145 -5.02 -10.77 -10.76
CA LEU A 145 -4.18 -11.70 -10.00
C LEU A 145 -3.09 -10.90 -9.29
N GLU A 146 -2.91 -11.17 -8.00
CA GLU A 146 -1.87 -10.60 -7.15
C GLU A 146 -1.05 -11.73 -6.53
N LEU A 147 0.26 -11.68 -6.72
CA LEU A 147 1.24 -12.56 -6.09
C LEU A 147 2.15 -11.71 -5.21
N ARG A 148 2.47 -12.19 -4.02
CA ARG A 148 3.51 -11.63 -3.16
C ARG A 148 4.37 -12.74 -2.59
N LYS A 149 5.67 -12.48 -2.49
CA LYS A 149 6.63 -13.36 -1.85
C LYS A 149 7.64 -12.52 -1.08
N GLY A 150 7.65 -12.67 0.23
CA GLY A 150 8.65 -12.10 1.12
C GLY A 150 9.81 -13.07 1.31
N SER A 151 10.95 -12.49 1.68
CA SER A 151 12.14 -13.21 2.08
C SER A 151 12.88 -12.41 3.14
N ASP A 152 13.55 -13.11 4.04
CA ASP A 152 14.42 -12.49 5.02
C ASP A 152 15.88 -12.63 4.61
N GLN A 153 16.68 -11.63 4.95
CA GLN A 153 18.14 -11.70 4.88
C GLN A 153 18.69 -12.06 3.48
N ILE A 154 18.04 -11.59 2.41
CA ILE A 154 18.65 -11.63 1.07
C ILE A 154 19.70 -10.51 0.99
N SER A 155 20.97 -10.90 0.88
CA SER A 155 22.09 -9.97 0.67
C SER A 155 22.14 -8.90 1.77
N PHE A 156 22.08 -7.61 1.42
CA PHE A 156 22.12 -6.48 2.35
C PHE A 156 20.74 -6.09 2.93
N PHE A 157 19.65 -6.74 2.50
CA PHE A 157 18.32 -6.46 3.01
C PHE A 157 17.99 -7.31 4.23
N PHE A 158 17.54 -6.66 5.30
CA PHE A 158 16.98 -7.33 6.47
C PHE A 158 15.71 -8.11 6.09
N SER A 159 14.83 -7.48 5.30
CA SER A 159 13.65 -8.12 4.72
C SER A 159 13.41 -7.59 3.31
N SER A 160 12.88 -8.44 2.44
CA SER A 160 12.50 -8.09 1.08
C SER A 160 11.14 -8.68 0.73
N VAL A 161 10.42 -8.01 -0.17
CA VAL A 161 9.14 -8.44 -0.72
C VAL A 161 9.15 -8.24 -2.21
N TYR A 162 8.81 -9.29 -2.94
CA TYR A 162 8.54 -9.28 -4.36
C TYR A 162 7.03 -9.35 -4.56
N SER A 163 6.51 -8.61 -5.53
CA SER A 163 5.10 -8.60 -5.85
C SER A 163 4.87 -8.57 -7.35
N MET A 164 3.80 -9.22 -7.79
CA MET A 164 3.30 -9.13 -9.15
C MET A 164 1.81 -8.90 -9.10
N LYS A 165 1.31 -7.91 -9.84
CA LYS A 165 -0.12 -7.67 -9.99
C LYS A 165 -0.45 -7.55 -11.47
N ILE A 166 -1.39 -8.34 -11.96
CA ILE A 166 -1.96 -8.20 -13.30
C ILE A 166 -3.45 -8.01 -13.17
N GLY A 167 -4.06 -7.26 -14.06
CA GLY A 167 -5.51 -7.16 -14.06
C GLY A 167 -6.08 -6.16 -15.03
N THR A 168 -7.40 -6.18 -15.13
CA THR A 168 -8.19 -5.24 -15.92
C THR A 168 -9.45 -4.83 -15.16
N MET A 169 -9.65 -3.51 -15.04
CA MET A 169 -10.82 -2.88 -14.43
C MET A 169 -10.78 -1.37 -14.71
N ALA A 170 -11.93 -0.69 -14.71
CA ALA A 170 -12.04 0.78 -14.80
C ALA A 170 -11.27 1.39 -15.98
N GLY A 171 -11.39 0.77 -17.16
CA GLY A 171 -10.73 1.25 -18.38
C GLY A 171 -9.23 1.02 -18.44
N ARG A 172 -8.64 0.32 -17.47
CA ARG A 172 -7.24 -0.04 -17.45
C ARG A 172 -7.07 -1.54 -17.61
N SER A 173 -6.06 -1.95 -18.35
CA SER A 173 -5.40 -3.24 -18.18
C SER A 173 -3.91 -3.02 -17.91
N GLY A 174 -3.28 -3.90 -17.13
CA GLY A 174 -1.88 -3.68 -16.82
C GLY A 174 -1.22 -4.74 -15.97
N LEU A 175 0.10 -4.56 -15.84
CA LEU A 175 1.02 -5.35 -15.03
C LEU A 175 1.78 -4.41 -14.09
N GLN A 176 2.01 -4.84 -12.86
CA GLN A 176 2.97 -4.29 -11.92
C GLN A 176 3.90 -5.41 -11.47
N LEU A 177 5.21 -5.16 -11.51
CA LEU A 177 6.23 -5.96 -10.85
C LEU A 177 6.88 -5.06 -9.81
N GLY A 178 6.77 -5.41 -8.53
CA GLY A 178 7.26 -4.59 -7.43
C GLY A 178 8.29 -5.32 -6.58
N PHE A 179 9.31 -4.60 -6.14
CA PHE A 179 10.28 -5.01 -5.14
C PHE A 179 10.33 -3.98 -4.02
N SER A 180 10.30 -4.43 -2.77
CA SER A 180 10.48 -3.58 -1.60
C SER A 180 11.47 -4.24 -0.65
N GLY A 181 12.61 -3.59 -0.42
CA GLY A 181 13.67 -4.05 0.46
C GLY A 181 13.86 -3.10 1.64
N THR A 182 13.98 -3.66 2.85
CA THR A 182 14.29 -2.91 4.08
C THR A 182 15.71 -3.22 4.53
N VAL A 183 16.52 -2.18 4.69
CA VAL A 183 17.85 -2.25 5.31
C VAL A 183 17.75 -1.63 6.70
N LYS A 184 18.07 -2.43 7.71
CA LYS A 184 18.16 -1.99 9.11
C LYS A 184 19.08 -2.95 9.87
N LYS A 185 19.68 -2.46 10.96
CA LYS A 185 20.34 -3.36 11.91
C LYS A 185 19.27 -4.18 12.66
N PRO A 186 19.50 -5.49 12.90
CA PRO A 186 18.61 -6.28 13.74
C PRO A 186 18.38 -5.63 15.10
N LEU A 187 17.16 -5.72 15.62
CA LEU A 187 16.75 -5.20 16.93
C LEU A 187 16.89 -3.68 17.14
N THR A 188 17.20 -2.89 16.10
CA THR A 188 17.21 -1.43 16.18
C THR A 188 15.91 -0.81 15.63
N LYS A 189 15.51 0.32 16.21
CA LYS A 189 14.32 1.09 15.76
C LYS A 189 14.63 2.07 14.61
N SER A 190 15.90 2.46 14.46
CA SER A 190 16.37 3.38 13.42
C SER A 190 17.90 3.38 13.31
N PRO A 191 18.48 3.87 12.20
CA PRO A 191 17.82 4.26 10.95
C PRO A 191 17.22 3.06 10.21
N ILE A 192 16.17 3.32 9.43
CA ILE A 192 15.56 2.35 8.53
C ILE A 192 15.66 2.92 7.12
N THR A 193 16.27 2.18 6.22
CA THR A 193 16.31 2.50 4.79
C THR A 193 15.35 1.56 4.07
N LYS A 194 14.47 2.12 3.25
CA LYS A 194 13.58 1.37 2.35
C LYS A 194 13.95 1.68 0.91
N VAL A 195 14.06 0.62 0.12
CA VAL A 195 14.31 0.67 -1.32
C VAL A 195 13.10 0.03 -1.99
N ASP A 196 12.35 0.80 -2.76
CA ASP A 196 11.26 0.29 -3.58
C ASP A 196 11.63 0.44 -5.05
N ALA A 197 11.40 -0.62 -5.84
CA ALA A 197 11.59 -0.63 -7.27
C ALA A 197 10.39 -1.31 -7.92
N ASP A 198 9.64 -0.54 -8.71
CA ASP A 198 8.44 -0.99 -9.39
C ASP A 198 8.56 -0.80 -10.89
N TYR A 199 8.12 -1.78 -11.65
CA TYR A 199 7.84 -1.67 -13.07
C TYR A 199 6.33 -1.75 -13.28
N PHE A 200 5.78 -0.79 -14.01
CA PHE A 200 4.39 -0.73 -14.39
C PHE A 200 4.24 -0.78 -15.91
N PHE A 201 3.30 -1.57 -16.38
CA PHE A 201 2.77 -1.52 -17.73
C PHE A 201 1.26 -1.23 -17.66
N HIS A 202 0.80 -0.23 -18.39
CA HIS A 202 -0.61 0.18 -18.42
C HIS A 202 -1.07 0.35 -19.86
N THR A 203 -2.24 -0.19 -20.17
CA THR A 203 -3.06 0.16 -21.33
C THR A 203 -4.30 0.87 -20.82
N LEU A 204 -4.46 2.13 -21.22
CA LEU A 204 -5.52 3.02 -20.75
C LEU A 204 -6.52 3.32 -21.88
N ASP A 205 -7.79 3.02 -21.64
CA ASP A 205 -8.91 3.33 -22.52
C ASP A 205 -9.36 4.79 -22.34
N GLY A 206 -9.33 5.57 -23.42
CA GLY A 206 -9.71 6.98 -23.41
C GLY A 206 -11.20 7.24 -23.18
N ASN A 207 -12.06 6.25 -23.42
CA ASN A 207 -13.50 6.37 -23.16
C ASN A 207 -13.86 6.14 -21.70
N ALA A 208 -12.92 5.60 -20.93
CA ALA A 208 -13.13 5.18 -19.54
C ALA A 208 -12.54 6.13 -18.51
N LEU A 209 -11.72 7.08 -18.94
CA LEU A 209 -10.98 8.00 -18.08
C LEU A 209 -11.26 9.44 -18.49
N ASP A 210 -11.14 10.36 -17.55
CA ASP A 210 -11.21 11.79 -17.85
C ASP A 210 -9.98 12.22 -18.67
N PRO A 211 -10.17 12.66 -19.93
CA PRO A 211 -9.07 13.03 -20.83
C PRO A 211 -8.38 14.35 -20.45
N THR A 212 -8.87 15.04 -19.41
CA THR A 212 -8.19 16.20 -18.81
C THR A 212 -7.14 15.80 -17.77
N LEU A 213 -7.23 14.57 -17.26
CA LEU A 213 -6.36 14.01 -16.23
C LEU A 213 -5.48 12.88 -16.74
N TYR A 214 -5.99 12.08 -17.68
CA TYR A 214 -5.32 10.89 -18.19
C TYR A 214 -5.21 10.93 -19.71
N ASN A 215 -4.00 10.72 -20.22
CA ASN A 215 -3.81 10.36 -21.61
C ASN A 215 -4.03 8.85 -21.80
N ALA A 216 -4.81 8.50 -22.84
CA ALA A 216 -5.02 7.13 -23.27
C ALA A 216 -3.78 6.57 -23.99
N GLY A 217 -3.66 5.24 -23.99
CA GLY A 217 -2.58 4.53 -24.67
C GLY A 217 -1.78 3.61 -23.77
N ASN A 218 -0.60 3.20 -24.25
CA ASN A 218 0.27 2.24 -23.60
C ASN A 218 1.46 2.92 -22.93
N TYR A 219 1.68 2.60 -21.65
CA TYR A 219 2.71 3.21 -20.82
C TYR A 219 3.54 2.15 -20.12
N SER A 220 4.85 2.23 -20.27
CA SER A 220 5.84 1.49 -19.47
C SER A 220 6.55 2.46 -18.54
N ILE A 221 6.49 2.22 -17.24
CA ILE A 221 7.01 3.11 -16.20
C ILE A 221 7.91 2.31 -15.27
N VAL A 222 9.10 2.84 -15.02
CA VAL A 222 9.97 2.35 -13.95
C VAL A 222 9.93 3.38 -12.82
N SER A 223 9.62 2.95 -11.61
CA SER A 223 9.57 3.77 -10.41
C SER A 223 10.61 3.25 -9.41
N LEU A 224 11.54 4.11 -9.00
CA LEU A 224 12.52 3.83 -7.96
C LEU A 224 12.28 4.80 -6.80
N LYS A 225 12.18 4.30 -5.58
CA LYS A 225 12.04 5.11 -4.37
C LYS A 225 13.07 4.66 -3.34
N LEU A 226 13.76 5.62 -2.76
CA LEU A 226 14.68 5.42 -1.64
C LEU A 226 14.21 6.30 -0.49
N GLU A 227 13.85 5.69 0.63
CA GLU A 227 13.48 6.40 1.85
C GLU A 227 14.43 6.05 2.98
N ASN A 228 15.00 7.07 3.61
CA ASN A 228 15.71 6.92 4.88
C ASN A 228 14.88 7.56 5.97
N ARG A 229 14.66 6.83 7.07
CA ARG A 229 13.87 7.27 8.21
C ARG A 229 14.62 7.08 9.52
N TRP A 230 14.51 8.07 10.38
CA TRP A 230 15.13 8.07 11.70
C TRP A 230 14.09 8.33 12.78
N HIS A 231 14.24 7.61 13.90
CA HIS A 231 13.43 7.73 15.09
C HIS A 231 14.35 7.95 16.30
N PRO A 232 14.95 9.14 16.47
CA PRO A 232 15.86 9.39 17.59
C PRO A 232 15.24 9.07 18.95
N ASN A 233 13.94 9.31 19.10
CA ASN A 233 13.16 8.95 20.27
C ASN A 233 11.65 8.89 19.92
N ILE A 234 10.80 8.64 20.91
CA ILE A 234 9.35 8.55 20.75
C ILE A 234 8.66 9.88 20.39
N PHE A 235 9.36 11.02 20.52
CA PHE A 235 8.84 12.36 20.27
C PHE A 235 9.25 12.93 18.91
N LYS A 236 10.30 12.39 18.28
CA LYS A 236 10.90 12.93 17.06
C LYS A 236 11.02 11.85 15.99
N GLU A 237 10.57 12.18 14.78
CA GLU A 237 10.76 11.38 13.57
C GLU A 237 11.16 12.31 12.43
N TYR A 238 12.11 11.89 11.61
CA TYR A 238 12.40 12.56 10.36
C TYR A 238 12.67 11.55 9.25
N PHE A 239 12.40 11.95 8.02
CA PHE A 239 12.69 11.14 6.84
C PHE A 239 13.15 12.00 5.69
N VAL A 240 13.91 11.38 4.79
CA VAL A 240 14.22 11.90 3.47
C VAL A 240 13.88 10.80 2.47
N ARG A 241 13.14 11.17 1.43
CA ARG A 241 12.69 10.27 0.37
C ARG A 241 13.06 10.85 -0.99
N LEU A 242 13.87 10.11 -1.72
CA LEU A 242 14.13 10.32 -3.15
C LEU A 242 13.20 9.41 -3.94
N GLY A 243 12.59 9.93 -5.00
CA GLY A 243 11.83 9.15 -5.95
C GLY A 243 12.18 9.52 -7.38
N LEU A 244 12.20 8.52 -8.24
CA LEU A 244 12.43 8.64 -9.68
C LEU A 244 11.35 7.85 -10.41
N LYS A 245 10.73 8.44 -11.42
CA LYS A 245 9.83 7.77 -12.35
C LYS A 245 10.31 8.01 -13.77
N MET A 246 10.46 6.92 -14.52
CA MET A 246 11.05 6.93 -15.85
C MET A 246 10.11 6.28 -16.84
N SER A 247 9.96 6.88 -18.02
CA SER A 247 9.20 6.32 -19.12
C SER A 247 9.80 6.72 -20.47
N LYS A 248 9.21 6.21 -21.56
CA LYS A 248 9.53 6.68 -22.91
C LYS A 248 9.12 8.14 -23.04
N GLY A 249 10.09 9.04 -22.91
CA GLY A 249 9.89 10.47 -23.12
C GLY A 249 10.22 11.31 -21.89
N PHE A 250 10.07 10.77 -20.68
CA PHE A 250 10.31 11.55 -19.46
C PHE A 250 11.09 10.81 -18.37
N VAL A 251 11.77 11.62 -17.56
CA VAL A 251 12.38 11.21 -16.28
C VAL A 251 11.95 12.25 -15.26
N LYS A 252 11.08 11.85 -14.34
CA LYS A 252 10.53 12.67 -13.26
C LYS A 252 11.26 12.33 -11.98
N GLY A 253 11.79 13.32 -11.27
CA GLY A 253 12.46 13.13 -9.98
C GLY A 253 11.83 13.99 -8.89
N ASN A 254 11.70 13.45 -7.70
CA ASN A 254 11.25 14.19 -6.52
C ASN A 254 12.11 13.88 -5.28
N LEU A 255 12.36 14.92 -4.49
CA LEU A 255 12.98 14.83 -3.19
C LEU A 255 12.00 15.36 -2.16
N ASN A 256 11.63 14.53 -1.20
CA ASN A 256 10.74 14.90 -0.11
C ASN A 256 11.46 14.72 1.22
N SER A 257 11.25 15.64 2.14
CA SER A 257 11.68 15.51 3.52
C SER A 257 10.50 15.74 4.44
N GLY A 258 10.56 15.14 5.62
CA GLY A 258 9.57 15.41 6.64
C GLY A 258 10.16 15.31 8.02
N PHE A 259 9.56 16.09 8.93
CA PHE A 259 9.90 16.14 10.33
C PHE A 259 8.61 16.12 11.14
N THR A 260 8.59 15.32 12.19
CA THR A 260 7.49 15.28 13.15
C THR A 260 8.05 15.46 14.54
N TYR A 261 7.44 16.37 15.29
CA TYR A 261 7.72 16.61 16.69
C TYR A 261 6.44 16.52 17.52
N ARG A 262 6.48 15.71 18.58
CA ARG A 262 5.39 15.55 19.53
C ARG A 262 5.80 16.14 20.87
N VAL A 263 5.23 17.29 21.22
CA VAL A 263 5.43 17.93 22.54
C VAL A 263 4.64 17.18 23.62
N ALA A 264 3.42 16.75 23.30
CA ALA A 264 2.55 16.00 24.19
C ALA A 264 1.68 15.02 23.39
N LYS A 265 0.98 14.09 24.06
CA LYS A 265 0.17 13.04 23.40
C LYS A 265 -0.79 13.58 22.32
N LYS A 266 -1.39 14.76 22.55
CA LYS A 266 -2.32 15.44 21.63
C LYS A 266 -1.73 16.67 20.92
N MET A 267 -0.45 16.99 21.14
CA MET A 267 0.22 18.14 20.52
C MET A 267 1.36 17.64 19.64
N LYS A 268 1.13 17.68 18.34
CA LYS A 268 2.05 17.20 17.32
C LYS A 268 2.15 18.24 16.21
N THR A 269 3.38 18.57 15.85
CA THR A 269 3.71 19.39 14.68
C THR A 269 4.37 18.49 13.66
N SER A 270 3.89 18.51 12.43
CA SER A 270 4.53 17.84 11.30
C SER A 270 4.80 18.83 10.19
N LEU A 271 6.02 18.82 9.68
CA LEU A 271 6.46 19.60 8.53
C LEU A 271 6.85 18.64 7.42
N TYR A 272 6.40 18.91 6.21
CA TYR A 272 6.74 18.16 5.01
C TYR A 272 7.17 19.15 3.94
N ALA A 273 8.34 18.95 3.35
CA ALA A 273 8.82 19.75 2.24
C ALA A 273 9.13 18.83 1.05
N GLY A 274 8.85 19.30 -0.16
CA GLY A 274 9.08 18.55 -1.37
C GLY A 274 9.54 19.45 -2.50
N VAL A 275 10.44 18.92 -3.33
CA VAL A 275 10.84 19.50 -4.61
C VAL A 275 10.74 18.41 -5.67
N GLY A 276 10.15 18.74 -6.80
CA GLY A 276 9.97 17.88 -7.94
C GLY A 276 10.41 18.57 -9.22
N LEU A 277 10.99 17.80 -10.14
CA LEU A 277 11.39 18.29 -11.45
C LEU A 277 11.32 17.18 -12.49
N PHE A 278 11.43 17.56 -13.76
CA PHE A 278 11.67 16.64 -14.86
C PHE A 278 13.11 16.81 -15.36
N LEU A 279 13.90 15.73 -15.28
CA LEU A 279 15.25 15.64 -15.85
C LEU A 279 15.19 15.46 -17.39
N LYS A 280 14.08 14.92 -17.87
CA LYS A 280 13.75 14.77 -19.29
C LYS A 280 12.24 14.94 -19.44
N SER A 281 11.80 15.71 -20.42
CA SER A 281 10.40 16.14 -20.57
C SER A 281 9.96 16.17 -22.04
N LYS A 282 10.02 15.03 -22.75
CA LYS A 282 9.43 14.89 -24.08
C LYS A 282 8.09 14.16 -23.96
N ASN A 283 6.99 14.82 -24.33
CA ASN A 283 5.63 14.25 -24.34
C ASN A 283 5.21 13.64 -23.00
N ILE A 284 5.26 14.43 -21.92
CA ILE A 284 4.82 13.99 -20.58
C ILE A 284 3.30 13.79 -20.57
N PRO A 285 2.80 12.58 -20.25
CA PRO A 285 1.37 12.38 -20.07
C PRO A 285 0.84 13.20 -18.88
N GLN A 286 -0.38 13.74 -19.00
CA GLN A 286 -1.04 14.60 -18.01
C GLN A 286 -0.95 14.03 -16.60
N GLN A 287 -1.27 12.74 -16.42
CA GLN A 287 -1.29 12.07 -15.13
C GLN A 287 0.07 12.08 -14.39
N TYR A 288 1.19 12.32 -15.08
CA TYR A 288 2.52 12.40 -14.47
C TYR A 288 2.99 13.82 -14.15
N ARG A 289 2.25 14.88 -14.48
CA ARG A 289 2.65 16.26 -14.15
C ARG A 289 2.65 16.51 -12.63
N TYR A 290 3.23 17.63 -12.20
CA TYR A 290 3.11 18.11 -10.82
C TYR A 290 1.89 19.02 -10.73
N TYR A 291 0.88 18.60 -9.97
CA TYR A 291 -0.34 19.37 -9.80
C TYR A 291 -0.24 20.24 -8.55
N LEU A 292 -0.76 21.46 -8.62
CA LEU A 292 -0.74 22.39 -7.49
C LEU A 292 -1.60 21.85 -6.34
N SER A 293 -2.82 21.42 -6.66
CA SER A 293 -3.84 21.07 -5.67
C SER A 293 -3.86 19.58 -5.31
N GLY A 294 -2.75 18.86 -5.35
CA GLY A 294 -2.74 17.40 -5.09
C GLY A 294 -1.90 16.64 -6.10
N THR A 295 -2.08 15.33 -6.16
CA THR A 295 -1.59 14.49 -7.26
C THR A 295 -2.74 13.74 -7.90
N VAL A 296 -2.53 13.35 -9.14
CA VAL A 296 -3.29 12.27 -9.76
C VAL A 296 -2.68 10.93 -9.29
N ASP A 297 -3.43 9.84 -9.37
CA ASP A 297 -2.89 8.48 -9.22
C ASP A 297 -2.56 7.89 -10.60
N PRO A 298 -1.36 8.14 -11.15
CA PRO A 298 -1.02 7.77 -12.52
C PRO A 298 -0.87 6.27 -12.73
N ASP A 299 -0.45 5.53 -11.70
CA ASP A 299 -0.09 4.11 -11.80
C ASP A 299 -1.19 3.17 -11.22
N PHE A 300 -2.31 3.76 -10.80
CA PHE A 300 -3.50 3.06 -10.30
C PHE A 300 -3.18 2.23 -9.06
N GLU A 301 -2.37 2.81 -8.17
CA GLU A 301 -1.99 2.22 -6.89
C GLU A 301 -3.04 2.52 -5.80
N GLN A 302 -3.91 3.52 -6.03
CA GLN A 302 -4.88 4.01 -5.06
C GLN A 302 -6.31 3.65 -5.47
N ILE A 303 -7.16 3.45 -4.45
CA ILE A 303 -8.60 3.29 -4.64
C ILE A 303 -9.18 4.67 -4.97
N VAL A 304 -9.64 4.81 -6.20
CA VAL A 304 -10.33 6.01 -6.70
C VAL A 304 -11.73 5.58 -7.09
N VAL A 305 -12.74 6.21 -6.49
CA VAL A 305 -14.16 5.83 -6.64
C VAL A 305 -14.62 5.94 -8.10
N ASP A 306 -14.21 7.00 -8.80
CA ASP A 306 -14.50 7.16 -10.22
C ASP A 306 -13.41 7.98 -10.89
N ARG A 307 -13.03 7.61 -12.13
CA ARG A 307 -12.03 8.32 -12.95
C ARG A 307 -12.61 9.00 -14.19
N THR A 308 -13.93 8.96 -14.35
CA THR A 308 -14.66 9.53 -15.49
C THR A 308 -15.10 10.98 -15.24
N LYS A 309 -15.33 11.71 -16.34
CA LYS A 309 -15.80 13.11 -16.35
C LYS A 309 -17.26 13.28 -15.90
N THR A 310 -18.10 12.25 -16.03
CA THR A 310 -19.57 12.34 -16.01
C THR A 310 -20.23 12.15 -14.63
N SER A 311 -19.46 12.08 -13.54
CA SER A 311 -20.05 11.99 -12.19
C SER A 311 -20.70 13.31 -11.77
N SER A 312 -22.03 13.39 -11.95
CA SER A 312 -22.82 14.62 -11.82
C SER A 312 -23.18 15.03 -10.37
N GLY A 313 -22.96 14.17 -9.37
CA GLY A 313 -23.33 14.46 -7.97
C GLY A 313 -22.15 14.76 -7.04
N PHE A 314 -21.00 14.14 -7.27
CA PHE A 314 -19.78 14.34 -6.50
C PHE A 314 -18.63 14.38 -7.49
N LYS A 315 -17.98 15.55 -7.64
CA LYS A 315 -16.75 15.73 -8.41
C LYS A 315 -15.58 15.01 -7.72
N VAL A 316 -15.65 13.69 -7.57
CA VAL A 316 -14.79 12.91 -6.68
C VAL A 316 -13.32 13.06 -7.09
N LEU A 317 -12.96 13.11 -8.37
CA LEU A 317 -11.56 13.31 -8.78
C LEU A 317 -11.01 14.69 -8.38
N TYR A 318 -11.73 15.76 -8.71
CA TYR A 318 -11.28 17.13 -8.45
C TYR A 318 -11.28 17.48 -6.96
N ASN A 319 -12.25 16.95 -6.22
CA ASN A 319 -12.36 17.17 -4.78
C ASN A 319 -11.50 16.19 -3.97
N THR A 320 -10.96 15.12 -4.58
CA THR A 320 -10.04 14.23 -3.88
C THR A 320 -8.64 14.83 -3.85
N TYR A 321 -8.05 14.87 -2.66
CA TYR A 321 -6.68 15.31 -2.46
C TYR A 321 -5.77 14.10 -2.26
N TYR A 322 -4.67 14.06 -3.01
CA TYR A 322 -3.62 13.07 -2.84
C TYR A 322 -2.25 13.73 -2.67
N GLY A 323 -1.54 13.32 -1.61
CA GLY A 323 -0.08 13.43 -1.51
C GLY A 323 0.53 14.84 -1.45
N SER A 324 0.84 15.43 -2.61
CA SER A 324 1.71 16.61 -2.76
C SER A 324 0.95 17.89 -3.08
N GLY A 325 1.65 19.01 -3.08
CA GLY A 325 1.06 20.32 -3.34
C GLY A 325 0.22 20.83 -2.17
N VAL A 326 -0.68 21.77 -2.44
CA VAL A 326 -1.54 22.43 -1.45
C VAL A 326 -2.89 21.74 -1.33
N ARG A 327 -3.44 21.75 -0.12
CA ARG A 327 -4.78 21.26 0.17
C ARG A 327 -5.88 22.19 -0.32
N GLY A 328 -5.57 23.44 -0.65
CA GLY A 328 -6.50 24.34 -1.34
C GLY A 328 -6.78 23.92 -2.79
N ILE A 329 -7.83 24.49 -3.39
CA ILE A 329 -8.24 24.25 -4.77
C ILE A 329 -8.48 25.57 -5.50
N ILE A 330 -8.01 25.67 -6.74
CA ILE A 330 -8.39 26.76 -7.65
C ILE A 330 -9.68 26.32 -8.34
N ILE A 331 -10.80 26.97 -8.02
CA ILE A 331 -12.12 26.56 -8.53
C ILE A 331 -12.17 26.62 -10.06
N ASP A 332 -11.60 27.69 -10.64
CA ASP A 332 -11.64 27.92 -12.09
C ASP A 332 -10.66 27.03 -12.86
N ASN A 333 -9.59 26.57 -12.21
CA ASN A 333 -8.62 25.65 -12.79
C ASN A 333 -8.12 24.61 -11.77
N PRO A 334 -8.94 23.60 -11.41
CA PRO A 334 -8.57 22.57 -10.45
C PRO A 334 -7.37 21.71 -10.86
N LEU A 335 -7.01 21.76 -12.15
CA LEU A 335 -5.98 20.95 -12.79
C LEU A 335 -4.68 21.70 -13.07
N LEU A 336 -4.50 22.88 -12.46
CA LEU A 336 -3.26 23.64 -12.58
C LEU A 336 -2.07 22.74 -12.25
N SER A 337 -1.19 22.56 -13.23
CA SER A 337 -0.07 21.65 -13.18
C SER A 337 1.11 22.15 -13.99
N THR A 338 2.28 21.64 -13.68
CA THR A 338 3.55 22.03 -14.30
C THR A 338 4.41 20.79 -14.62
N ASP A 339 5.24 20.92 -15.63
CA ASP A 339 6.39 20.05 -15.91
C ASP A 339 7.75 20.71 -15.61
N ASN A 340 7.72 21.93 -15.05
CA ASN A 340 8.89 22.64 -14.52
C ASN A 340 9.18 22.24 -13.06
N LEU A 341 10.13 22.94 -12.45
CA LEU A 341 10.42 22.82 -11.03
C LEU A 341 9.15 23.13 -10.21
N PHE A 342 8.72 22.17 -9.40
CA PHE A 342 7.61 22.32 -8.47
C PHE A 342 8.10 22.12 -7.05
N TRP A 343 7.78 23.03 -6.15
CA TRP A 343 8.12 22.90 -4.74
C TRP A 343 6.89 23.09 -3.87
N HIS A 344 6.89 22.44 -2.71
CA HIS A 344 5.84 22.62 -1.72
C HIS A 344 6.35 22.43 -0.29
N VAL A 345 5.68 23.08 0.65
CA VAL A 345 5.84 22.95 2.09
C VAL A 345 4.45 22.77 2.68
N ARG A 346 4.30 21.83 3.59
CA ARG A 346 3.06 21.53 4.31
C ARG A 346 3.36 21.45 5.79
N ILE A 347 2.53 22.11 6.58
CA ILE A 347 2.61 22.12 8.03
C ILE A 347 1.28 21.64 8.57
N ASP A 348 1.34 20.71 9.51
CA ASP A 348 0.20 20.16 10.24
C ASP A 348 0.43 20.35 11.74
N GLN A 349 -0.57 20.92 12.41
CA GLN A 349 -0.56 21.13 13.84
C GLN A 349 -1.80 20.50 14.48
N SER A 350 -1.57 19.48 15.30
CA SER A 350 -2.58 18.91 16.20
C SER A 350 -2.62 19.71 17.50
N ILE A 351 -3.81 20.08 17.97
CA ILE A 351 -4.00 20.66 19.30
C ILE A 351 -5.08 19.92 20.08
N PRO A 352 -5.03 19.88 21.43
CA PRO A 352 -5.87 18.98 22.22
C PRO A 352 -7.38 19.28 22.17
N ILE A 353 -7.75 20.52 21.83
CA ILE A 353 -9.11 21.05 21.94
C ILE A 353 -9.90 20.87 20.62
N LEU A 354 -9.20 20.65 19.49
CA LEU A 354 -9.83 20.49 18.19
C LEU A 354 -9.82 19.02 17.74
N PRO A 355 -10.93 18.47 17.21
CA PRO A 355 -11.03 17.07 16.77
C PRO A 355 -10.29 16.77 15.44
N GLY A 356 -9.22 17.51 15.14
CA GLY A 356 -8.53 17.50 13.85
C GLY A 356 -7.22 18.31 13.87
N ASN A 357 -6.64 18.57 12.70
CA ASN A 357 -5.38 19.30 12.57
C ASN A 357 -5.56 20.61 11.83
N LEU A 358 -4.99 21.68 12.37
CA LEU A 358 -4.76 22.91 11.62
C LEU A 358 -3.70 22.65 10.56
N PHE A 359 -3.86 23.26 9.39
CA PHE A 359 -2.88 23.16 8.34
C PHE A 359 -2.48 24.50 7.73
N LEU A 360 -1.25 24.54 7.24
CA LEU A 360 -0.71 25.59 6.39
C LEU A 360 0.13 24.95 5.28
N ASP A 361 -0.24 25.20 4.04
CA ASP A 361 0.45 24.73 2.85
C ASP A 361 0.92 25.90 2.00
N ILE A 362 2.08 25.73 1.40
CA ILE A 362 2.70 26.67 0.48
C ILE A 362 3.26 25.88 -0.70
N ALA A 363 2.99 26.30 -1.93
CA ALA A 363 3.62 25.71 -3.11
C ALA A 363 3.85 26.75 -4.21
N GLY A 364 4.69 26.40 -5.18
CA GLY A 364 4.95 27.24 -6.34
C GLY A 364 5.69 26.52 -7.44
N ALA A 365 5.64 27.13 -8.63
CA ALA A 365 6.40 26.75 -9.81
C ALA A 365 6.72 28.01 -10.63
N PRO A 366 7.82 28.04 -11.41
CA PRO A 366 8.20 29.21 -12.21
C PRO A 366 7.17 29.66 -13.25
N ASP A 367 6.35 28.73 -13.72
CA ASP A 367 5.37 28.92 -14.80
C ASP A 367 3.93 29.11 -14.30
N PHE A 368 3.73 29.20 -12.99
CA PHE A 368 2.43 29.57 -12.43
C PHE A 368 2.25 31.09 -12.42
N GLU A 369 0.99 31.54 -12.55
CA GLU A 369 0.65 32.97 -12.50
C GLU A 369 1.07 33.63 -11.18
N GLU A 370 0.75 32.99 -10.05
CA GLU A 370 1.19 33.40 -8.73
C GLU A 370 2.55 32.78 -8.38
N SER A 371 3.47 33.61 -7.87
CA SER A 371 4.78 33.12 -7.40
C SER A 371 4.67 32.11 -6.25
N LYS A 372 3.61 32.23 -5.42
CA LYS A 372 3.37 31.38 -4.24
C LYS A 372 1.87 31.22 -4.01
N TYR A 373 1.43 29.97 -3.92
CA TYR A 373 0.09 29.59 -3.52
C TYR A 373 0.11 29.19 -2.05
N VAL A 374 -0.63 29.90 -1.21
CA VAL A 374 -0.74 29.63 0.23
C VAL A 374 -2.16 29.23 0.55
N SER A 375 -2.32 28.11 1.26
CA SER A 375 -3.62 27.66 1.76
C SER A 375 -3.53 27.28 3.23
N ALA A 376 -4.51 27.69 4.03
CA ALA A 376 -4.60 27.30 5.43
C ALA A 376 -6.02 26.89 5.77
N GLY A 377 -6.18 26.05 6.79
CA GLY A 377 -7.50 25.57 7.20
C GLY A 377 -7.42 24.44 8.20
N PHE A 378 -8.41 23.55 8.14
CA PHE A 378 -8.56 22.45 9.08
C PHE A 378 -8.78 21.11 8.39
N THR A 379 -8.28 20.03 8.98
CA THR A 379 -8.54 18.65 8.55
C THR A 379 -9.21 17.86 9.66
N ILE A 380 -10.33 17.19 9.36
CA ILE A 380 -11.10 16.32 10.28
C ILE A 380 -11.24 14.97 9.63
N GLY A 381 -10.49 13.98 10.11
CA GLY A 381 -10.44 12.68 9.45
C GLY A 381 -10.08 12.84 7.96
N PRO A 382 -10.91 12.35 7.03
CA PRO A 382 -10.66 12.49 5.59
C PRO A 382 -11.08 13.86 5.03
N ILE A 383 -11.76 14.72 5.80
CA ILE A 383 -12.30 15.98 5.29
C ILE A 383 -11.25 17.08 5.44
N ILE A 384 -11.00 17.81 4.35
CA ILE A 384 -10.18 19.01 4.30
C ILE A 384 -11.10 20.21 4.10
N ILE A 385 -10.97 21.20 4.97
CA ILE A 385 -11.72 22.45 4.91
C ILE A 385 -10.70 23.59 4.81
N PRO A 386 -10.41 24.08 3.60
CA PRO A 386 -9.67 25.33 3.44
C PRO A 386 -10.46 26.47 4.08
N LEU A 387 -9.76 27.38 4.76
CA LEU A 387 -10.30 28.61 5.36
C LEU A 387 -9.53 29.85 4.89
N TYR A 388 -8.43 29.66 4.18
CA TYR A 388 -7.66 30.71 3.54
C TYR A 388 -7.04 30.20 2.24
N GLN A 389 -7.09 31.01 1.18
CA GLN A 389 -6.42 30.75 -0.10
C GLN A 389 -5.90 32.08 -0.68
N SER A 390 -4.59 32.17 -0.97
CA SER A 390 -3.96 33.45 -1.36
C SER A 390 -4.35 33.98 -2.74
N TRP A 391 -4.77 33.09 -3.65
CA TRP A 391 -5.07 33.37 -5.06
C TRP A 391 -6.54 33.78 -5.32
N GLU A 392 -7.36 33.86 -4.28
CA GLU A 392 -8.75 34.32 -4.41
C GLU A 392 -8.77 35.84 -4.59
N ARG A 393 -9.50 36.31 -5.61
CA ARG A 393 -9.57 37.74 -5.97
C ARG A 393 -10.53 38.53 -5.08
N GLU A 394 -11.71 37.97 -4.78
CA GLU A 394 -12.73 38.65 -3.98
C GLU A 394 -12.54 38.40 -2.48
N PHE A 395 -12.72 37.14 -2.05
CA PHE A 395 -12.67 36.76 -0.64
C PHE A 395 -11.66 35.64 -0.43
N LYS A 396 -10.53 35.98 0.20
CA LYS A 396 -9.46 35.04 0.56
C LYS A 396 -9.83 34.11 1.72
N ILE A 397 -10.88 34.43 2.46
CA ILE A 397 -11.43 33.68 3.60
C ILE A 397 -12.94 33.48 3.38
N PRO A 398 -13.58 32.49 4.05
CA PRO A 398 -15.01 32.27 3.96
C PRO A 398 -15.82 33.53 4.25
N ASN A 399 -16.65 33.93 3.29
CA ASN A 399 -17.65 34.98 3.43
C ASN A 399 -19.08 34.41 3.53
N ASN A 400 -19.30 33.18 3.06
CA ASN A 400 -20.58 32.46 3.15
C ASN A 400 -20.34 30.93 3.12
N PHE A 401 -21.42 30.15 3.26
CA PHE A 401 -21.34 28.69 3.23
C PHE A 401 -20.95 28.15 1.85
N ASP A 402 -21.35 28.81 0.76
CA ASP A 402 -21.01 28.40 -0.60
C ASP A 402 -19.50 28.47 -0.86
N TRP A 403 -18.81 29.44 -0.25
CA TRP A 403 -17.36 29.55 -0.32
C TRP A 403 -16.69 28.27 0.19
N ILE A 404 -17.17 27.76 1.34
CA ILE A 404 -16.68 26.52 1.95
C ILE A 404 -17.11 25.30 1.13
N LYS A 405 -18.39 25.25 0.72
CA LYS A 405 -18.97 24.14 -0.04
C LYS A 405 -18.27 23.90 -1.37
N ASN A 406 -17.79 24.94 -2.03
CA ASN A 406 -17.10 24.80 -3.31
C ASN A 406 -15.61 24.45 -3.14
N ARG A 407 -15.08 24.49 -1.91
CA ARG A 407 -13.66 24.30 -1.60
C ARG A 407 -13.38 23.15 -0.63
N PHE A 408 -14.40 22.51 -0.06
CA PHE A 408 -14.19 21.32 0.75
C PHE A 408 -13.60 20.20 -0.11
N ARG A 409 -12.73 19.40 0.49
CA ARG A 409 -12.06 18.31 -0.19
C ARG A 409 -12.05 17.06 0.66
N ILE A 410 -11.83 15.94 0.00
CA ILE A 410 -11.74 14.63 0.66
C ILE A 410 -10.34 14.09 0.42
N ALA A 411 -9.54 13.94 1.46
CA ALA A 411 -8.37 13.09 1.45
C ALA A 411 -8.82 11.67 1.78
N LEU A 412 -9.14 10.89 0.75
CA LEU A 412 -9.34 9.45 0.88
C LEU A 412 -7.98 8.79 1.16
N VAL A 413 -7.51 8.93 2.39
CA VAL A 413 -6.47 8.07 2.92
C VAL A 413 -7.18 6.80 3.35
N PHE A 414 -7.48 5.92 2.38
CA PHE A 414 -7.59 4.54 2.79
C PHE A 414 -6.22 4.21 3.38
N PRO A 415 -6.13 3.75 4.65
CA PRO A 415 -4.92 3.10 5.07
C PRO A 415 -4.63 2.09 3.97
N ASN A 416 -3.38 1.97 3.52
CA ASN A 416 -3.01 0.79 2.77
C ASN A 416 -3.53 -0.37 3.63
N ILE A 417 -4.60 -1.01 3.19
CA ILE A 417 -4.98 -2.32 3.66
C ILE A 417 -3.94 -3.23 2.99
N THR A 418 -2.68 -3.01 3.36
CA THR A 418 -1.62 -3.99 3.29
C THR A 418 -2.00 -4.96 4.39
N PHE A 419 -2.79 -5.96 4.02
CA PHE A 419 -2.79 -7.20 4.77
C PHE A 419 -1.34 -7.69 4.81
N GLY A 420 -0.73 -7.66 6.00
CA GLY A 420 0.65 -8.05 6.25
C GLY A 420 1.69 -7.07 5.68
N ARG A 421 2.29 -6.27 6.57
CA ARG A 421 3.59 -5.62 6.33
C ARG A 421 4.53 -5.91 7.48
#